data_AF-A0AB39A660-F1
#
_entry.id   AF-A0AB39A660-F1
#
_cell.length_a   1.000
_cell.length_b   1.000
_cell.length_c   1.000
_cell.angle_alpha   90.00
_cell.angle_beta   90.00
_cell.angle_gamma   90.00
#
_symmetry.space_group_name_H-M   'P 1'
#
loop_
_entity.id
_entity.type
_entity.pdbx_description
1 polymer ?
#
loop_
_entity_poly.entity_id
_entity_poly.type
_entity_poly.pdbx_seq_one_letter_code
_entity_poly.pdbx_strand_id
1 'polypeptide(L)'
;MYRPLIKKGIYIINLLKTRRCLNKALNLLSKYAVKGRTFLFIGTKKPAAGLIAIASLFSKTSFFVNTRWLGGMLTNWKTIYKSISKIRPILKEKQKIYIDILEKRQNIKNILIQKALLLRKKGTLILTKGRQYKELLAQSIKPNNITESPYAKNLLFKRKQLIEKSQILLLKRQTLLEKRRILMLQSQILKNKGRETLTLHNKKLIELKSFYTLSLEIKNLKKLAKQQNKDVYSMSYTNLLNYVYKESSNSILPNPPKEILNRIVVTMLNFTKHNGVPYKVPQYNSEKNSSILNVLILSKLLTKFSLFAPYLKTLIKNVKKHISNLENICRNVFSLLINIQKLLTNYVQIKNQISSELLFIKQKLSTERNVIVVLKTKLQFFLSQKKLFKFLPKLRYLPTGRNKIAQTVQILMRKIVDPKLKYPIDNIYNNIQQRISISKDKKLAAIRKKKWQRLEKYFGGIANMTKMNNTKISKNIAIIIGQKEELNAVKECKKLGIKMFNIVDTNCNPSLADHIIPANDDSRNAIKYILNKFLIRIKLAQKLSLRYKR
;
A
#
# COMPACT_ATOMS: atom_id res chain seq x y z
N MET A 1 -43.38 78.97 -16.40
CA MET A 1 -41.91 78.92 -16.21
C MET A 1 -41.55 77.94 -15.09
N TYR A 2 -40.68 76.95 -15.35
CA TYR A 2 -40.20 76.02 -14.32
C TYR A 2 -39.01 76.64 -13.59
N ARG A 3 -39.23 77.33 -12.46
CA ARG A 3 -38.14 77.75 -11.58
C ARG A 3 -37.74 76.56 -10.67
N PRO A 4 -36.44 76.20 -10.60
CA PRO A 4 -35.97 75.18 -9.67
C PRO A 4 -36.13 75.68 -8.22
N LEU A 5 -36.37 74.77 -7.28
CA LEU A 5 -36.37 75.12 -5.86
C LEU A 5 -34.93 75.39 -5.45
N ILE A 6 -34.67 76.52 -4.80
CA ILE A 6 -33.33 76.89 -4.33
C ILE A 6 -33.38 76.92 -2.80
N LYS A 7 -32.46 76.21 -2.14
CA LYS A 7 -32.29 76.26 -0.69
C LYS A 7 -30.80 76.45 -0.39
N LYS A 8 -30.44 77.55 0.26
CA LYS A 8 -29.04 77.90 0.58
C LYS A 8 -28.12 77.86 -0.66
N GLY A 9 -28.56 78.38 -1.80
CA GLY A 9 -27.80 78.37 -3.06
C GLY A 9 -27.72 77.01 -3.78
N ILE A 10 -28.30 75.95 -3.20
CA ILE A 10 -28.34 74.61 -3.81
C ILE A 10 -29.68 74.43 -4.52
N TYR A 11 -29.62 74.06 -5.79
CA TYR A 11 -30.79 73.69 -6.57
C TYR A 11 -31.31 72.31 -6.13
N ILE A 12 -32.58 72.25 -5.71
CA ILE A 12 -33.25 71.05 -5.22
C ILE A 12 -34.20 70.49 -6.28
N ILE A 13 -34.05 69.19 -6.54
CA ILE A 13 -34.96 68.43 -7.39
C ILE A 13 -36.18 67.98 -6.57
N ASN A 14 -37.37 68.37 -7.01
CA ASN A 14 -38.63 67.99 -6.35
C ASN A 14 -39.03 66.56 -6.74
N LEU A 15 -38.94 65.63 -5.77
CA LEU A 15 -39.25 64.21 -5.96
C LEU A 15 -40.72 63.93 -6.29
N LEU A 16 -41.68 64.75 -5.81
CA LEU A 16 -43.09 64.60 -6.19
C LEU A 16 -43.29 64.94 -7.67
N LYS A 17 -42.62 65.98 -8.16
CA LYS A 17 -42.59 66.31 -9.60
C LYS A 17 -41.90 65.21 -10.38
N THR A 18 -40.76 64.69 -9.91
CA THR A 18 -40.07 63.53 -10.52
C THR A 18 -41.03 62.35 -10.67
N ARG A 19 -41.75 61.97 -9.61
CA ARG A 19 -42.70 60.85 -9.64
C ARG A 19 -43.83 61.08 -10.64
N ARG A 20 -44.44 62.27 -10.67
CA ARG A 20 -45.51 62.62 -11.63
C ARG A 20 -45.01 62.54 -13.07
N CYS A 21 -43.87 63.16 -13.36
CA CYS A 21 -43.25 63.16 -14.69
C CYS A 21 -42.82 61.75 -15.11
N LEU A 22 -42.23 60.97 -14.20
CA LEU A 22 -41.82 59.59 -14.45
C LEU A 22 -43.01 58.71 -14.81
N ASN A 23 -44.13 58.81 -14.07
CA ASN A 23 -45.33 58.05 -14.37
C ASN A 23 -45.94 58.41 -15.73
N LYS A 24 -45.99 59.70 -16.07
CA LYS A 24 -46.41 60.16 -17.40
C LYS A 24 -45.51 59.58 -18.50
N ALA A 25 -44.18 59.65 -18.29
CA ALA A 25 -43.21 59.11 -19.22
C ALA A 25 -43.36 57.58 -19.41
N LEU A 26 -43.53 56.83 -18.32
CA LEU A 26 -43.74 55.39 -18.35
C LEU A 26 -44.98 54.98 -19.15
N ASN A 27 -46.08 55.73 -19.02
CA ASN A 27 -47.31 55.48 -19.77
C ASN A 27 -47.16 55.78 -21.27
N LEU A 28 -46.36 56.77 -21.65
CA LEU A 28 -46.08 57.05 -23.05
C LEU A 28 -45.12 56.02 -23.65
N LEU A 29 -44.05 55.67 -22.92
CA LEU A 29 -43.12 54.61 -23.32
C LEU A 29 -43.83 53.27 -23.51
N SER A 30 -44.80 52.92 -22.66
CA SER A 30 -45.59 51.70 -22.85
C SER A 30 -46.43 51.76 -24.12
N LYS A 31 -47.15 52.87 -24.38
CA LYS A 31 -47.93 53.06 -25.61
C LYS A 31 -47.06 52.92 -26.85
N TYR A 32 -45.87 53.51 -26.83
CA TYR A 32 -44.93 53.42 -27.94
C TYR A 32 -44.32 52.03 -28.12
N ALA A 33 -44.05 51.33 -27.03
CA ALA A 33 -43.56 49.95 -27.05
C ALA A 33 -44.63 48.98 -27.61
N VAL A 34 -45.92 49.17 -27.27
CA VAL A 34 -47.02 48.38 -27.86
C VAL A 34 -47.10 48.57 -29.37
N LYS A 35 -46.90 49.81 -29.85
CA LYS A 35 -46.85 50.16 -31.29
C LYS A 35 -45.61 49.63 -32.01
N GLY A 36 -44.69 48.95 -31.32
CA GLY A 36 -43.48 48.36 -31.92
C GLY A 36 -42.43 49.38 -32.33
N ARG A 37 -42.42 50.58 -31.73
CA ARG A 37 -41.39 51.59 -32.01
C ARG A 37 -40.01 51.16 -31.48
N THR A 38 -38.95 51.67 -32.10
CA THR A 38 -37.58 51.41 -31.64
C THR A 38 -37.12 52.48 -30.65
N PHE A 39 -36.29 52.08 -29.69
CA PHE A 39 -35.80 52.95 -28.63
C PHE A 39 -34.29 53.09 -28.70
N LEU A 40 -33.79 54.32 -28.74
CA LEU A 40 -32.37 54.64 -28.72
C LEU A 40 -31.99 55.23 -27.36
N PHE A 41 -31.20 54.52 -26.58
CA PHE A 41 -30.70 54.99 -25.29
C PHE A 41 -29.36 55.69 -25.45
N ILE A 42 -29.25 56.93 -24.99
CA ILE A 42 -28.09 57.79 -25.19
C ILE A 42 -27.62 58.32 -23.85
N GLY A 43 -26.33 58.14 -23.55
CA GLY A 43 -25.71 58.75 -22.38
C GLY A 43 -24.29 58.27 -22.20
N THR A 44 -23.36 59.19 -22.39
CA THR A 44 -21.91 58.94 -22.34
C THR A 44 -21.30 59.24 -20.97
N LYS A 45 -22.08 59.88 -20.07
CA LYS A 45 -21.69 60.16 -18.69
C LYS A 45 -21.29 58.87 -17.97
N LYS A 46 -20.16 58.89 -17.23
CA LYS A 46 -19.63 57.73 -16.48
C LYS A 46 -20.69 56.95 -15.66
N PRO A 47 -21.56 57.58 -14.84
CA PRO A 47 -22.60 56.88 -14.09
C PRO A 47 -23.68 56.22 -14.97
N ALA A 48 -23.92 56.74 -16.18
CA ALA A 48 -24.98 56.28 -17.09
C ALA A 48 -24.49 55.23 -18.11
N ALA A 49 -23.26 55.36 -18.62
CA ALA A 49 -22.74 54.61 -19.75
C ALA A 49 -22.90 53.08 -19.63
N GLY A 50 -22.56 52.53 -18.46
CA GLY A 50 -22.73 51.10 -18.20
C GLY A 50 -24.19 50.67 -18.08
N LEU A 51 -25.04 51.51 -17.47
CA LEU A 51 -26.45 51.21 -17.24
C LEU A 51 -27.27 51.24 -18.53
N ILE A 52 -26.96 52.16 -19.44
CA ILE A 52 -27.61 52.31 -20.75
C ILE A 52 -27.32 51.11 -21.66
N ALA A 53 -26.07 50.65 -21.69
CA ALA A 53 -25.69 49.45 -22.43
C ALA A 53 -26.41 48.20 -21.91
N ILE A 54 -26.51 48.08 -20.57
CA ILE A 54 -27.28 47.01 -19.93
C ILE A 54 -28.77 47.12 -20.29
N ALA A 55 -29.34 48.32 -20.22
CA ALA A 55 -30.77 48.53 -20.40
C ALA A 55 -31.25 48.18 -21.82
N SER A 56 -30.48 48.58 -22.83
CA SER A 56 -30.78 48.29 -24.24
C SER A 56 -30.66 46.81 -24.58
N LEU A 57 -29.70 46.08 -24.00
CA LEU A 57 -29.47 44.65 -24.27
C LEU A 57 -30.69 43.76 -23.96
N PHE A 58 -31.53 44.19 -23.01
CA PHE A 58 -32.71 43.42 -22.60
C PHE A 58 -33.93 43.58 -23.51
N SER A 59 -33.87 44.44 -24.54
CA SER A 59 -34.95 44.67 -25.50
C SER A 59 -34.46 44.46 -26.93
N LYS A 60 -35.22 43.69 -27.72
CA LYS A 60 -34.86 43.39 -29.12
C LYS A 60 -34.95 44.59 -30.05
N THR A 61 -35.72 45.62 -29.69
CA THR A 61 -35.94 46.83 -30.50
C THR A 61 -35.22 48.05 -29.93
N SER A 62 -34.27 47.83 -29.03
CA SER A 62 -33.53 48.89 -28.37
C SER A 62 -32.07 48.92 -28.78
N PHE A 63 -31.56 50.12 -29.01
CA PHE A 63 -30.19 50.42 -29.39
C PHE A 63 -29.59 51.39 -28.38
N PHE A 64 -28.27 51.52 -28.37
CA PHE A 64 -27.62 52.43 -27.44
C PHE A 64 -26.35 53.11 -27.96
N VAL A 65 -26.05 54.25 -27.37
CA VAL A 65 -24.76 54.95 -27.48
C VAL A 65 -24.33 55.36 -26.08
N ASN A 66 -23.21 54.81 -25.62
CA ASN A 66 -22.73 55.00 -24.24
C ASN A 66 -21.30 55.55 -24.12
N THR A 67 -20.61 55.80 -25.24
CA THR A 67 -19.20 56.23 -25.20
C THR A 67 -18.99 57.64 -25.75
N ARG A 68 -19.44 57.91 -26.97
CA ARG A 68 -19.43 59.25 -27.58
C ARG A 68 -20.46 59.32 -28.71
N TRP A 69 -21.23 60.40 -28.75
CA TRP A 69 -22.01 60.76 -29.94
C TRP A 69 -21.11 61.40 -30.99
N LEU A 70 -20.99 60.79 -32.18
CA LEU A 70 -20.33 61.42 -33.31
C LEU A 70 -21.36 62.30 -34.04
N GLY A 71 -20.95 63.49 -34.48
CA GLY A 71 -21.83 64.31 -35.31
C GLY A 71 -22.20 63.58 -36.60
N GLY A 72 -23.48 63.61 -36.96
CA GLY A 72 -23.99 62.91 -38.14
C GLY A 72 -24.35 61.44 -37.91
N MET A 73 -24.44 60.99 -36.66
CA MET A 73 -24.80 59.61 -36.31
C MET A 73 -26.15 59.20 -36.90
N LEU A 74 -27.13 60.11 -36.90
CA LEU A 74 -28.45 59.84 -37.48
C LEU A 74 -28.67 60.58 -38.81
N THR A 75 -28.07 61.76 -38.98
CA THR A 75 -28.27 62.59 -40.18
C THR A 75 -27.41 62.16 -41.38
N ASN A 76 -26.26 61.51 -41.16
CA ASN A 76 -25.37 60.99 -42.21
C ASN A 76 -25.32 59.45 -42.19
N TRP A 77 -26.51 58.82 -42.23
CA TRP A 77 -26.63 57.36 -42.07
C TRP A 77 -25.86 56.55 -43.12
N LYS A 78 -25.69 57.05 -44.36
CA LYS A 78 -24.93 56.36 -45.42
C LYS A 78 -23.47 56.11 -44.99
N THR A 79 -22.84 57.09 -44.36
CA THR A 79 -21.44 57.01 -43.90
C THR A 79 -21.32 56.16 -42.62
N ILE A 80 -22.27 56.33 -41.70
CA ILE A 80 -22.35 55.53 -40.47
C ILE A 80 -22.59 54.06 -40.80
N TYR A 81 -23.50 53.76 -41.72
CA TYR A 81 -23.79 52.40 -42.17
C TYR A 81 -22.57 51.72 -42.81
N LYS A 82 -21.78 52.43 -43.62
CA LYS A 82 -20.50 51.91 -44.14
C LYS A 82 -19.54 51.54 -43.00
N SER A 83 -19.51 52.32 -41.93
CA SER A 83 -18.68 52.06 -40.74
C SER A 83 -19.20 50.87 -39.92
N ILE A 84 -20.53 50.76 -39.78
CA ILE A 84 -21.22 49.61 -39.15
C ILE A 84 -20.99 48.32 -39.94
N SER A 85 -21.07 48.37 -41.27
CA SER A 85 -20.87 47.21 -42.14
C SER A 85 -19.48 46.59 -41.97
N LYS A 86 -18.46 47.42 -41.74
CA LYS A 86 -17.07 46.96 -41.48
C LYS A 86 -16.92 46.21 -40.17
N ILE A 87 -17.77 46.47 -39.17
CA ILE A 87 -17.68 45.86 -37.84
C ILE A 87 -18.67 44.70 -37.62
N ARG A 88 -19.78 44.66 -38.38
CA ARG A 88 -20.79 43.61 -38.31
C ARG A 88 -20.24 42.16 -38.35
N PRO A 89 -19.26 41.79 -39.20
CA PRO A 89 -18.70 40.42 -39.17
C PRO A 89 -17.99 40.11 -37.85
N ILE A 90 -17.22 41.07 -37.33
CA ILE A 90 -16.47 40.93 -36.06
C ILE A 90 -17.42 40.76 -34.88
N LEU A 91 -18.51 41.53 -34.86
CA LEU A 91 -19.54 41.39 -33.81
C LEU A 91 -20.23 40.03 -33.86
N LYS A 92 -20.51 39.49 -35.05
CA LYS A 92 -21.07 38.15 -35.23
C LYS A 92 -20.11 37.07 -34.69
N GLU A 93 -18.83 37.16 -35.00
CA GLU A 93 -17.82 36.20 -34.50
C GLU A 93 -17.66 36.28 -32.98
N LYS A 94 -17.57 37.51 -32.45
CA LYS A 94 -17.55 37.75 -31.01
C LYS A 94 -18.78 37.16 -30.32
N GLN A 95 -19.96 37.31 -30.93
CA GLN A 95 -21.20 36.72 -30.42
C GLN A 95 -21.14 35.19 -30.40
N LYS A 96 -20.63 34.54 -31.46
CA LYS A 96 -20.44 33.07 -31.49
C LYS A 96 -19.53 32.59 -30.35
N ILE A 97 -18.40 33.26 -30.14
CA ILE A 97 -17.46 32.92 -29.05
C ILE A 97 -18.13 33.10 -27.68
N TYR A 98 -18.89 34.18 -27.52
CA TYR A 98 -19.63 34.42 -26.28
C TYR A 98 -20.66 33.32 -26.00
N ILE A 99 -21.37 32.85 -27.04
CA ILE A 99 -22.32 31.74 -26.93
C ILE A 99 -21.60 30.45 -26.51
N ASP A 100 -20.49 30.06 -27.15
CA ASP A 100 -19.70 28.88 -26.77
C ASP A 100 -19.20 28.96 -25.31
N ILE A 101 -18.74 30.14 -24.88
CA ILE A 101 -18.34 30.36 -23.48
C ILE A 101 -19.53 30.20 -22.53
N LEU A 102 -20.70 30.74 -22.87
CA LEU A 102 -21.91 30.60 -22.06
C LEU A 102 -22.38 29.15 -21.98
N GLU A 103 -22.32 28.41 -23.08
CA GLU A 103 -22.65 26.98 -23.13
C GLU A 103 -21.71 26.16 -22.26
N LYS A 104 -20.39 26.36 -22.38
CA LYS A 104 -19.40 25.72 -21.50
C LYS A 104 -19.65 26.02 -20.03
N ARG A 105 -19.95 27.28 -19.68
CA ARG A 105 -20.32 27.69 -18.32
C ARG A 105 -21.58 26.97 -17.84
N GLN A 106 -22.58 26.85 -18.69
CA GLN A 106 -23.82 26.16 -18.37
C GLN A 106 -23.59 24.66 -18.16
N ASN A 107 -22.75 24.03 -18.98
CA ASN A 107 -22.37 22.63 -18.83
C ASN A 107 -21.65 22.37 -17.51
N ILE A 108 -20.65 23.21 -17.16
CA ILE A 108 -19.95 23.11 -15.86
C ILE A 108 -20.93 23.29 -14.70
N LYS A 109 -21.84 24.27 -14.79
CA LYS A 109 -22.88 24.49 -13.78
C LYS A 109 -23.77 23.25 -13.60
N ASN A 110 -24.20 22.64 -14.71
CA ASN A 110 -25.03 21.42 -14.67
C ASN A 110 -24.28 20.26 -14.02
N ILE A 111 -23.00 20.04 -14.37
CA ILE A 111 -22.15 19.01 -13.77
C ILE A 111 -22.02 19.22 -12.25
N LEU A 112 -21.79 20.45 -11.80
CA LEU A 112 -21.68 20.77 -10.37
C LEU A 112 -22.99 20.52 -9.62
N ILE A 113 -24.15 20.88 -10.21
CA ILE A 113 -25.46 20.58 -9.64
C ILE A 113 -25.64 19.06 -9.49
N GLN A 114 -25.33 18.29 -10.54
CA GLN A 114 -25.45 16.83 -10.50
C GLN A 114 -24.56 16.20 -9.42
N LYS A 115 -23.30 16.62 -9.33
CA LYS A 115 -22.38 16.15 -8.27
C LYS A 115 -22.89 16.51 -6.87
N ALA A 116 -23.43 17.72 -6.69
CA ALA A 116 -23.99 18.14 -5.40
C ALA A 116 -25.23 17.30 -5.02
N LEU A 117 -26.12 16.99 -5.98
CA LEU A 117 -27.28 16.12 -5.76
C LEU A 117 -26.87 14.69 -5.41
N LEU A 118 -25.83 14.17 -6.06
CA LEU A 118 -25.29 12.84 -5.78
C LEU A 118 -24.69 12.77 -4.37
N LEU A 119 -23.89 13.76 -3.97
CA LEU A 119 -23.34 13.87 -2.62
C LEU A 119 -24.45 13.95 -1.57
N ARG A 120 -25.52 14.69 -1.84
CA ARG A 120 -26.72 14.72 -0.99
C ARG A 120 -27.31 13.32 -0.81
N LYS A 121 -27.57 12.58 -1.90
CA LYS A 121 -28.13 11.22 -1.85
C LYS A 121 -27.23 10.26 -1.04
N LYS A 122 -25.91 10.33 -1.24
CA LYS A 122 -24.96 9.52 -0.47
C LYS A 122 -24.95 9.90 1.01
N GLY A 123 -24.96 11.20 1.32
CA GLY A 123 -25.03 11.69 2.70
C GLY A 123 -26.30 11.24 3.42
N THR A 124 -27.46 11.28 2.76
CA THR A 124 -28.71 10.78 3.34
C THR A 124 -28.64 9.28 3.63
N LEU A 125 -28.07 8.49 2.71
CA LEU A 125 -27.92 7.04 2.89
C LEU A 125 -26.96 6.68 4.03
N ILE A 126 -25.87 7.45 4.20
CA ILE A 126 -24.96 7.27 5.33
C ILE A 126 -25.67 7.60 6.65
N LEU A 127 -26.49 8.66 6.69
CA LEU A 127 -27.24 9.04 7.89
C LEU A 127 -28.30 7.99 8.26
N THR A 128 -29.03 7.45 7.29
CA THR A 128 -30.02 6.39 7.55
C THR A 128 -29.34 5.13 8.08
N LYS A 129 -28.26 4.68 7.44
CA LYS A 129 -27.47 3.54 7.93
C LYS A 129 -26.87 3.81 9.31
N GLY A 130 -26.36 5.02 9.56
CA GLY A 130 -25.82 5.41 10.86
C GLY A 130 -26.87 5.38 11.98
N ARG A 131 -28.13 5.76 11.68
CA ARG A 131 -29.25 5.65 12.62
C ARG A 131 -29.59 4.18 12.90
N GLN A 132 -29.72 3.36 11.85
CA GLN A 132 -29.96 1.92 11.98
C GLN A 132 -28.86 1.24 12.83
N TYR A 133 -27.59 1.55 12.58
CA TYR A 133 -26.49 1.03 13.38
C TYR A 133 -26.53 1.52 14.84
N LYS A 134 -26.92 2.76 15.08
CA LYS A 134 -27.08 3.29 16.44
C LYS A 134 -28.20 2.57 17.19
N GLU A 135 -29.31 2.27 16.52
CA GLU A 135 -30.43 1.50 17.08
C GLU A 135 -30.01 0.07 17.39
N LEU A 136 -29.31 -0.60 16.46
CA LEU A 136 -28.74 -1.94 16.68
C LEU A 136 -27.73 -1.96 17.84
N LEU A 137 -26.88 -0.95 17.95
CA LEU A 137 -25.92 -0.81 19.04
C LEU A 137 -26.59 -0.50 20.38
N ALA A 138 -27.66 0.28 20.38
CA ALA A 138 -28.45 0.55 21.58
C ALA A 138 -29.15 -0.72 22.09
N GLN A 139 -29.54 -1.62 21.19
CA GLN A 139 -30.09 -2.93 21.53
C GLN A 139 -29.03 -3.93 22.00
N SER A 140 -27.77 -3.82 21.53
CA SER A 140 -26.71 -4.80 21.79
C SER A 140 -25.77 -4.47 22.97
N ILE A 141 -25.89 -3.30 23.60
CA ILE A 141 -24.95 -2.87 24.65
C ILE A 141 -25.69 -2.71 25.99
N LYS A 142 -25.70 -3.78 26.80
CA LYS A 142 -25.54 -3.63 28.25
C LYS A 142 -24.06 -3.31 28.51
N PRO A 143 -23.71 -2.24 29.24
CA PRO A 143 -22.33 -1.84 29.39
C PRO A 143 -21.69 -2.75 30.44
N ASN A 144 -20.96 -3.77 30.02
CA ASN A 144 -19.91 -4.34 30.84
C ASN A 144 -18.81 -4.94 29.94
N ASN A 145 -17.61 -4.40 30.13
CA ASN A 145 -16.31 -4.98 29.83
C ASN A 145 -16.01 -5.31 28.37
N ILE A 146 -15.49 -4.32 27.65
CA ILE A 146 -14.50 -4.60 26.59
C ILE A 146 -13.17 -4.90 27.28
N THR A 147 -13.10 -6.06 27.92
CA THR A 147 -11.82 -6.71 28.22
C THR A 147 -11.44 -7.54 27.00
N GLU A 148 -10.15 -7.57 26.68
CA GLU A 148 -9.61 -8.48 25.66
C GLU A 148 -10.22 -9.87 25.84
N SER A 149 -10.80 -10.41 24.77
CA SER A 149 -11.53 -11.68 24.80
C SER A 149 -10.72 -12.74 25.56
N PRO A 150 -11.29 -13.41 26.58
CA PRO A 150 -10.60 -14.44 27.36
C PRO A 150 -10.04 -15.57 26.46
N TYR A 151 -10.65 -15.78 25.30
CA TYR A 151 -10.18 -16.70 24.27
C TYR A 151 -8.82 -16.30 23.67
N ALA A 152 -8.59 -15.01 23.40
CA ALA A 152 -7.33 -14.51 22.87
C ALA A 152 -6.19 -14.61 23.90
N LYS A 153 -6.48 -14.36 25.19
CA LYS A 153 -5.53 -14.57 26.29
C LYS A 153 -5.15 -16.04 26.43
N ASN A 154 -6.12 -16.96 26.35
CA ASN A 154 -5.85 -18.40 26.39
C ASN A 154 -5.00 -18.89 25.21
N LEU A 155 -5.20 -18.36 24.01
CA LEU A 155 -4.38 -18.71 22.84
C LEU A 155 -2.94 -18.20 22.97
N LEU A 156 -2.74 -16.98 23.47
CA LEU A 156 -1.40 -16.43 23.75
C LEU A 156 -0.67 -17.23 24.83
N PHE A 157 -1.40 -17.64 25.87
CA PHE A 157 -0.86 -18.48 26.93
C PHE A 157 -0.43 -19.86 26.39
N LYS A 158 -1.30 -20.55 25.65
CA LYS A 158 -0.97 -21.83 25.00
C LYS A 158 0.25 -21.72 24.07
N ARG A 159 0.35 -20.62 23.30
CA ARG A 159 1.51 -20.38 22.42
C ARG A 159 2.80 -20.25 23.23
N LYS A 160 2.82 -19.48 24.32
CA LYS A 160 3.99 -19.34 25.19
C LYS A 160 4.40 -20.68 25.78
N GLN A 161 3.43 -21.43 26.30
CA GLN A 161 3.65 -22.75 26.88
C GLN A 161 4.25 -23.76 25.87
N LEU A 162 3.80 -23.73 24.62
CA LEU A 162 4.35 -24.56 23.54
C LEU A 162 5.77 -24.15 23.15
N ILE A 163 6.07 -22.85 23.12
CA ILE A 163 7.43 -22.34 22.83
C ILE A 163 8.40 -22.77 23.93
N GLU A 164 8.04 -22.60 25.20
CA GLU A 164 8.86 -23.04 26.34
C GLU A 164 9.11 -24.56 26.30
N LYS A 165 8.07 -25.37 26.08
CA LYS A 165 8.21 -26.82 25.90
C LYS A 165 9.15 -27.16 24.74
N SER A 166 9.08 -26.43 23.63
CA SER A 166 9.95 -26.64 22.47
C SER A 166 11.43 -26.32 22.78
N GLN A 167 11.70 -25.27 23.55
CA GLN A 167 13.06 -24.90 23.98
C GLN A 167 13.65 -25.96 24.91
N ILE A 168 12.87 -26.44 25.88
CA ILE A 168 13.27 -27.53 26.77
C ILE A 168 13.59 -28.81 25.98
N LEU A 169 12.77 -29.14 24.97
CA LEU A 169 13.01 -30.30 24.09
C LEU A 169 14.26 -30.12 23.21
N LEU A 170 14.59 -28.90 22.78
CA LEU A 170 15.82 -28.62 22.04
C LEU A 170 17.06 -28.81 22.91
N LEU A 171 17.04 -28.34 24.16
CA LEU A 171 18.11 -28.55 25.13
C LEU A 171 18.29 -30.05 25.45
N LYS A 172 17.19 -30.78 25.67
CA LYS A 172 17.22 -32.24 25.86
C LYS A 172 17.80 -32.98 24.63
N ARG A 173 17.53 -32.49 23.42
CA ARG A 173 18.12 -33.05 22.20
C ARG A 173 19.63 -32.82 22.14
N GLN A 174 20.09 -31.63 22.46
CA GLN A 174 21.53 -31.31 22.46
C GLN A 174 22.28 -32.21 23.44
N THR A 175 21.77 -32.33 24.67
CA THR A 175 22.37 -33.22 25.68
C THR A 175 22.33 -34.69 25.26
N LEU A 176 21.25 -35.17 24.61
CA LEU A 176 21.19 -36.52 24.05
C LEU A 176 22.17 -36.74 22.89
N LEU A 177 22.38 -35.74 22.02
CA LEU A 177 23.34 -35.81 20.93
C LEU A 177 24.78 -35.88 21.44
N GLU A 178 25.10 -35.11 22.49
CA GLU A 178 26.39 -35.19 23.17
C GLU A 178 26.60 -36.56 23.83
N LYS A 179 25.61 -37.05 24.59
CA LYS A 179 25.65 -38.41 25.17
C LYS A 179 25.83 -39.47 24.10
N ARG A 180 25.14 -39.35 22.95
CA ARG A 180 25.32 -40.26 21.81
C ARG A 180 26.73 -40.18 21.22
N ARG A 181 27.31 -38.98 21.06
CA ARG A 181 28.68 -38.83 20.57
C ARG A 181 29.69 -39.48 21.52
N ILE A 182 29.55 -39.23 22.82
CA ILE A 182 30.38 -39.84 23.86
C ILE A 182 30.25 -41.36 23.82
N LEU A 183 29.03 -41.90 23.73
CA LEU A 183 28.79 -43.34 23.65
C LEU A 183 29.28 -43.96 22.35
N MET A 184 29.20 -43.26 21.21
CA MET A 184 29.77 -43.72 19.95
C MET A 184 31.29 -43.80 20.03
N LEU A 185 31.94 -42.78 20.61
CA LEU A 185 33.39 -42.78 20.85
C LEU A 185 33.79 -43.91 21.81
N GLN A 186 33.09 -44.07 22.93
CA GLN A 186 33.30 -45.17 23.87
C GLN A 186 33.05 -46.53 23.22
N SER A 187 32.01 -46.68 22.38
CA SER A 187 31.75 -47.89 21.63
C SER A 187 32.83 -48.17 20.60
N GLN A 188 33.39 -47.16 19.94
CA GLN A 188 34.47 -47.32 18.96
C GLN A 188 35.75 -47.77 19.68
N ILE A 189 36.07 -47.14 20.81
CA ILE A 189 37.21 -47.49 21.68
C ILE A 189 37.03 -48.91 22.22
N LEU A 190 35.84 -49.28 22.69
CA LEU A 190 35.52 -50.63 23.16
C LEU A 190 35.49 -51.67 22.04
N LYS A 191 35.04 -51.32 20.82
CA LYS A 191 35.10 -52.24 19.68
C LYS A 191 36.54 -52.51 19.27
N ASN A 192 37.38 -51.49 19.22
CA ASN A 192 38.78 -51.63 18.81
C ASN A 192 39.58 -52.36 19.91
N LYS A 193 39.61 -51.82 21.13
CA LYS A 193 40.33 -52.44 22.26
C LYS A 193 39.72 -53.78 22.67
N GLY A 194 38.39 -53.90 22.66
CA GLY A 194 37.68 -55.12 23.06
C GLY A 194 37.83 -56.24 22.05
N ARG A 195 37.76 -55.99 20.73
CA ARG A 195 38.01 -57.03 19.71
C ARG A 195 39.47 -57.46 19.70
N GLU A 196 40.41 -56.52 19.79
CA GLU A 196 41.84 -56.85 19.87
C GLU A 196 42.17 -57.66 21.13
N THR A 197 41.65 -57.24 22.29
CA THR A 197 41.88 -57.99 23.54
C THR A 197 41.17 -59.35 23.53
N LEU A 198 39.93 -59.45 23.04
CA LEU A 198 39.19 -60.70 22.96
C LEU A 198 39.83 -61.68 21.97
N THR A 199 40.28 -61.21 20.79
CA THR A 199 41.00 -62.05 19.82
C THR A 199 42.33 -62.54 20.39
N LEU A 200 43.06 -61.67 21.10
CA LEU A 200 44.33 -62.04 21.75
C LEU A 200 44.11 -63.05 22.89
N HIS A 201 43.08 -62.86 23.73
CA HIS A 201 42.73 -63.81 24.79
C HIS A 201 42.19 -65.14 24.25
N ASN A 202 41.45 -65.12 23.13
CA ASN A 202 40.97 -66.33 22.46
C ASN A 202 42.13 -67.12 21.82
N LYS A 203 43.07 -66.44 21.14
CA LYS A 203 44.30 -67.08 20.64
C LYS A 203 45.09 -67.70 21.79
N LYS A 204 45.30 -66.96 22.88
CA LYS A 204 45.96 -67.45 24.10
C LYS A 204 45.22 -68.63 24.73
N LEU A 205 43.88 -68.64 24.71
CA LEU A 205 43.06 -69.74 25.21
C LEU A 205 43.21 -71.01 24.35
N ILE A 206 43.24 -70.87 23.03
CA ILE A 206 43.46 -71.98 22.08
C ILE A 206 44.84 -72.58 22.31
N GLU A 207 45.88 -71.74 22.41
CA GLU A 207 47.25 -72.17 22.70
C GLU A 207 47.36 -72.86 24.07
N LEU A 208 46.74 -72.32 25.12
CA LEU A 208 46.75 -72.96 26.44
C LEU A 208 46.03 -74.33 26.42
N LYS A 209 44.95 -74.47 25.63
CA LYS A 209 44.26 -75.76 25.45
C LYS A 209 45.12 -76.77 24.69
N SER A 210 45.86 -76.36 23.65
CA SER A 210 46.79 -77.24 22.95
C SER A 210 47.95 -77.68 23.86
N PHE A 211 48.46 -76.77 24.69
CA PHE A 211 49.46 -77.12 25.71
C PHE A 211 48.91 -78.07 26.78
N TYR A 212 47.66 -77.88 27.20
CA TYR A 212 47.01 -78.75 28.17
C TYR A 212 46.75 -80.17 27.62
N THR A 213 46.28 -80.28 26.37
CA THR A 213 46.08 -81.58 25.69
C THR A 213 47.40 -82.32 25.52
N LEU A 214 48.45 -81.65 25.02
CA LEU A 214 49.81 -82.20 24.96
C LEU A 214 50.30 -82.67 26.34
N SER A 215 50.06 -81.89 27.40
CA SER A 215 50.48 -82.29 28.76
C SER A 215 49.76 -83.55 29.25
N LEU A 216 48.49 -83.75 28.88
CA LEU A 216 47.70 -84.93 29.21
C LEU A 216 48.11 -86.13 28.36
N GLU A 217 48.36 -85.95 27.07
CA GLU A 217 48.88 -87.00 26.18
C GLU A 217 50.23 -87.51 26.69
N ILE A 218 51.16 -86.62 27.04
CA ILE A 218 52.45 -87.01 27.65
C ILE A 218 52.23 -87.75 28.98
N LYS A 219 51.26 -87.32 29.80
CA LYS A 219 50.92 -87.99 31.06
C LYS A 219 50.31 -89.38 30.81
N ASN A 220 49.48 -89.54 29.79
CA ASN A 220 48.87 -90.81 29.39
C ASN A 220 49.90 -91.76 28.79
N LEU A 221 50.81 -91.26 27.95
CA LEU A 221 51.94 -92.04 27.43
C LEU A 221 52.83 -92.57 28.56
N LYS A 222 53.12 -91.74 29.57
CA LYS A 222 53.82 -92.20 30.78
C LYS A 222 53.05 -93.26 31.57
N LYS A 223 51.72 -93.18 31.64
CA LYS A 223 50.88 -94.19 32.30
C LYS A 223 50.83 -95.51 31.51
N LEU A 224 50.63 -95.43 30.19
CA LEU A 224 50.63 -96.58 29.30
C LEU A 224 51.98 -97.29 29.31
N ALA A 225 53.09 -96.55 29.29
CA ALA A 225 54.43 -97.12 29.43
C ALA A 225 54.60 -97.87 30.76
N LYS A 226 54.13 -97.30 31.87
CA LYS A 226 54.12 -98.00 33.17
C LYS A 226 53.22 -99.24 33.20
N GLN A 227 52.06 -99.20 32.54
CA GLN A 227 51.15 -100.36 32.43
C GLN A 227 51.73 -101.48 31.55
N GLN A 228 52.60 -101.12 30.60
CA GLN A 228 53.34 -102.06 29.76
C GLN A 228 54.68 -102.51 30.38
N ASN A 229 54.93 -102.24 31.68
CA ASN A 229 56.21 -102.51 32.37
C ASN A 229 57.44 -101.95 31.62
N LYS A 230 57.31 -100.76 31.02
CA LYS A 230 58.43 -100.04 30.40
C LYS A 230 58.98 -98.98 31.36
N ASP A 231 60.30 -98.96 31.52
CA ASP A 231 60.97 -97.96 32.33
C ASP A 231 61.02 -96.61 31.60
N VAL A 232 60.68 -95.53 32.30
CA VAL A 232 60.61 -94.17 31.74
C VAL A 232 61.84 -93.37 32.16
N TYR A 233 62.78 -93.19 31.24
CA TYR A 233 64.00 -92.42 31.48
C TYR A 233 63.90 -91.00 30.93
N SER A 234 64.62 -90.05 31.54
CA SER A 234 64.66 -88.67 31.07
C SER A 234 66.07 -88.14 30.84
N MET A 235 66.32 -87.61 29.65
CA MET A 235 67.64 -87.12 29.21
C MET A 235 67.66 -85.60 28.95
N SER A 236 68.84 -84.99 29.03
CA SER A 236 69.05 -83.59 28.62
C SER A 236 68.95 -83.45 27.11
N TYR A 237 68.66 -82.23 26.63
CA TYR A 237 68.43 -81.95 25.21
C TYR A 237 69.59 -82.37 24.30
N THR A 238 70.83 -82.03 24.71
CA THR A 238 72.07 -82.39 24.00
C THR A 238 72.26 -83.89 23.89
N ASN A 239 71.97 -84.61 24.98
CA ASN A 239 72.18 -86.05 25.04
C ASN A 239 71.11 -86.79 24.26
N LEU A 240 69.87 -86.29 24.24
CA LEU A 240 68.76 -86.88 23.49
C LEU A 240 68.96 -86.70 21.97
N LEU A 241 69.46 -85.53 21.51
CA LEU A 241 69.83 -85.32 20.11
C LEU A 241 70.92 -86.31 19.66
N ASN A 242 71.99 -86.45 20.43
CA ASN A 242 73.08 -87.39 20.13
C ASN A 242 72.61 -88.86 20.14
N TYR A 243 71.58 -89.19 20.91
CA TYR A 243 70.98 -90.53 20.98
C TYR A 243 70.07 -90.82 19.79
N VAL A 244 69.25 -89.85 19.37
CA VAL A 244 68.36 -89.96 18.19
C VAL A 244 69.15 -90.15 16.88
N TYR A 245 70.34 -89.54 16.77
CA TYR A 245 71.22 -89.77 15.60
C TYR A 245 71.89 -91.16 15.60
N LYS A 246 71.90 -91.89 16.72
CA LYS A 246 72.60 -93.18 16.87
C LYS A 246 71.69 -94.41 16.81
N GLU A 247 70.40 -94.31 17.16
CA GLU A 247 69.46 -95.45 17.14
C GLU A 247 68.10 -95.09 16.54
N SER A 248 67.64 -95.89 15.58
CA SER A 248 66.30 -95.82 14.98
C SER A 248 65.30 -96.71 15.74
N SER A 249 65.09 -96.44 17.03
CA SER A 249 64.12 -97.19 17.84
C SER A 249 62.78 -96.45 17.98
N ASN A 250 61.66 -97.18 17.79
CA ASN A 250 60.27 -96.71 17.92
C ASN A 250 59.87 -96.25 19.35
N SER A 251 60.80 -96.17 20.28
CA SER A 251 60.57 -95.84 21.70
C SER A 251 60.99 -94.43 22.11
N ILE A 252 61.41 -93.59 21.15
CA ILE A 252 61.85 -92.21 21.38
C ILE A 252 60.77 -91.21 20.97
N LEU A 253 60.35 -90.34 21.89
CA LEU A 253 59.48 -89.21 21.57
C LEU A 253 60.34 -88.00 21.18
N PRO A 254 60.33 -87.54 19.91
CA PRO A 254 61.13 -86.41 19.47
C PRO A 254 60.67 -85.11 20.16
N ASN A 255 61.60 -84.19 20.37
CA ASN A 255 61.25 -82.87 20.90
C ASN A 255 60.46 -82.06 19.86
N PRO A 256 59.53 -81.20 20.32
CA PRO A 256 58.84 -80.29 19.42
C PRO A 256 59.82 -79.24 18.84
N PRO A 257 59.48 -78.62 17.70
CA PRO A 257 60.25 -77.54 17.08
C PRO A 257 60.70 -76.46 18.06
N LYS A 258 61.87 -75.83 17.80
CA LYS A 258 62.50 -74.84 18.68
C LYS A 258 61.57 -73.71 19.12
N GLU A 259 60.66 -73.26 18.25
CA GLU A 259 59.66 -72.24 18.56
C GLU A 259 58.65 -72.68 19.61
N ILE A 260 58.15 -73.92 19.52
CA ILE A 260 57.22 -74.51 20.48
C ILE A 260 57.95 -74.75 21.80
N LEU A 261 59.20 -75.18 21.75
CA LEU A 261 60.03 -75.40 22.93
C LEU A 261 60.31 -74.09 23.69
N ASN A 262 60.66 -73.01 22.98
CA ASN A 262 60.80 -71.67 23.58
C ASN A 262 59.50 -71.19 24.22
N ARG A 263 58.35 -71.42 23.57
CA ARG A 263 57.04 -71.09 24.13
C ARG A 263 56.73 -71.90 25.39
N ILE A 264 57.03 -73.20 25.40
CA ILE A 264 56.92 -74.05 26.60
C ILE A 264 57.79 -73.47 27.73
N VAL A 265 59.04 -73.13 27.46
CA VAL A 265 59.96 -72.54 28.45
C VAL A 265 59.41 -71.21 29.00
N VAL A 266 58.90 -70.32 28.15
CA VAL A 266 58.27 -69.06 28.58
C VAL A 266 57.04 -69.30 29.47
N THR A 267 56.18 -70.26 29.12
CA THR A 267 55.02 -70.61 29.97
C THR A 267 55.45 -71.17 31.33
N MET A 268 56.55 -71.91 31.37
CA MET A 268 57.12 -72.49 32.60
C MET A 268 57.80 -71.42 33.47
N LEU A 269 58.52 -70.47 32.87
CA LEU A 269 59.15 -69.35 33.58
C LEU A 269 58.12 -68.39 34.20
N ASN A 270 56.98 -68.19 33.54
CA ASN A 270 55.90 -67.38 34.09
C ASN A 270 55.23 -68.05 35.31
N PHE A 271 55.18 -69.40 35.36
CA PHE A 271 54.73 -70.14 36.54
C PHE A 271 55.66 -69.92 37.74
N THR A 272 56.98 -70.01 37.53
CA THR A 272 57.96 -69.88 38.62
C THR A 272 57.98 -68.47 39.21
N LYS A 273 57.78 -67.42 38.39
CA LYS A 273 57.68 -66.03 38.86
C LYS A 273 56.44 -65.76 39.72
N HIS A 274 55.31 -66.42 39.45
CA HIS A 274 54.07 -66.19 40.20
C HIS A 274 53.95 -66.97 41.51
N ASN A 275 54.70 -68.07 41.65
CA ASN A 275 54.56 -68.98 42.80
C ASN A 275 55.81 -69.05 43.72
N GLY A 276 56.88 -68.30 43.43
CA GLY A 276 58.00 -68.09 44.36
C GLY A 276 58.83 -69.32 44.76
N VAL A 277 58.63 -70.49 44.14
CA VAL A 277 59.38 -71.71 44.48
C VAL A 277 60.64 -71.82 43.61
N PRO A 278 61.86 -71.76 44.20
CA PRO A 278 63.11 -71.94 43.46
C PRO A 278 63.28 -73.40 43.02
N TYR A 279 63.87 -73.56 41.84
CA TYR A 279 64.07 -74.83 41.16
C TYR A 279 65.21 -75.63 41.83
N LYS A 280 64.92 -76.68 42.62
CA LYS A 280 65.95 -77.65 43.07
C LYS A 280 66.05 -78.82 42.11
N VAL A 281 67.26 -79.10 41.63
CA VAL A 281 67.60 -80.23 40.75
C VAL A 281 67.80 -81.47 41.63
N PRO A 282 67.02 -82.56 41.46
CA PRO A 282 67.37 -83.85 42.07
C PRO A 282 68.55 -84.45 41.30
N GLN A 283 69.65 -84.75 42.00
CA GLN A 283 70.69 -85.64 41.49
C GLN A 283 70.12 -87.06 41.39
N TYR A 284 70.42 -87.75 40.30
CA TYR A 284 70.14 -89.17 40.19
C TYR A 284 71.37 -89.87 39.62
N ASN A 285 71.88 -90.80 40.42
CA ASN A 285 72.93 -91.75 40.07
C ASN A 285 72.33 -92.85 39.20
N SER A 286 73.08 -93.33 38.21
CA SER A 286 73.64 -94.69 38.25
C SER A 286 74.18 -95.10 36.89
N GLU A 287 75.40 -95.64 36.91
CA GLU A 287 75.87 -96.66 35.98
C GLU A 287 74.99 -97.91 36.11
N LYS A 288 74.59 -98.50 34.97
CA LYS A 288 74.74 -99.94 34.64
C LYS A 288 74.09 -100.26 33.30
N ASN A 289 74.74 -101.17 32.57
CA ASN A 289 74.48 -101.54 31.17
C ASN A 289 73.37 -102.60 30.98
N SER A 290 72.78 -102.52 29.78
CA SER A 290 72.23 -103.57 28.90
C SER A 290 71.08 -104.48 29.37
N SER A 291 69.87 -104.17 28.90
CA SER A 291 69.10 -105.04 27.97
C SER A 291 67.92 -104.22 27.41
N ILE A 292 68.01 -103.95 26.11
CA ILE A 292 67.22 -102.98 25.37
C ILE A 292 66.02 -103.72 24.80
N LEU A 293 64.82 -103.42 25.29
CA LEU A 293 63.56 -103.57 24.54
C LEU A 293 62.36 -102.89 25.23
N ASN A 294 62.46 -102.52 26.52
CA ASN A 294 61.33 -101.94 27.28
C ASN A 294 61.64 -100.58 27.93
N VAL A 295 62.21 -99.63 27.18
CA VAL A 295 62.54 -98.28 27.72
C VAL A 295 61.90 -97.16 26.89
N LEU A 296 61.17 -96.25 27.52
CA LEU A 296 60.63 -95.01 26.92
C LEU A 296 61.52 -93.83 27.34
N ILE A 297 62.18 -93.18 26.39
CA ILE A 297 63.07 -92.04 26.66
C ILE A 297 62.34 -90.73 26.33
N LEU A 298 62.24 -89.83 27.32
CA LEU A 298 61.66 -88.49 27.19
C LEU A 298 62.70 -87.40 27.47
N SER A 299 62.50 -86.20 26.93
CA SER A 299 63.32 -85.07 27.36
C SER A 299 62.97 -84.64 28.79
N LYS A 300 63.98 -84.24 29.57
CA LYS A 300 63.80 -83.67 30.92
C LYS A 300 62.83 -82.47 30.94
N LEU A 301 62.67 -81.77 29.82
CA LEU A 301 61.76 -80.64 29.68
C LEU A 301 60.31 -81.10 29.53
N LEU A 302 60.04 -82.08 28.65
CA LEU A 302 58.71 -82.65 28.46
C LEU A 302 58.22 -83.39 29.72
N THR A 303 59.14 -84.05 30.45
CA THR A 303 58.78 -84.70 31.71
C THR A 303 58.34 -83.69 32.76
N LYS A 304 59.03 -82.56 32.88
CA LYS A 304 58.65 -81.46 33.78
C LYS A 304 57.35 -80.82 33.32
N PHE A 305 57.18 -80.54 32.04
CA PHE A 305 55.96 -79.94 31.47
C PHE A 305 54.68 -80.72 31.82
N SER A 306 54.73 -82.05 31.87
CA SER A 306 53.59 -82.88 32.29
C SER A 306 53.09 -82.60 33.73
N LEU A 307 53.93 -82.06 34.61
CA LEU A 307 53.57 -81.67 35.98
C LEU A 307 52.78 -80.36 36.04
N PHE A 308 52.79 -79.55 34.99
CA PHE A 308 52.15 -78.22 34.93
C PHE A 308 50.68 -78.29 34.47
N ALA A 309 50.17 -79.48 34.15
CA ALA A 309 48.78 -79.69 33.77
C ALA A 309 47.75 -79.05 34.75
N PRO A 310 47.90 -79.14 36.09
CA PRO A 310 46.97 -78.49 37.03
C PRO A 310 46.98 -76.95 36.91
N TYR A 311 48.14 -76.36 36.68
CA TYR A 311 48.29 -74.91 36.51
C TYR A 311 47.74 -74.41 35.17
N LEU A 312 47.97 -75.15 34.09
CA LEU A 312 47.34 -74.84 32.80
C LEU A 312 45.82 -74.88 32.92
N LYS A 313 45.27 -75.83 33.69
CA LYS A 313 43.82 -75.91 33.96
C LYS A 313 43.29 -74.68 34.72
N THR A 314 44.00 -74.19 35.73
CA THR A 314 43.59 -72.97 36.47
C THR A 314 43.71 -71.72 35.62
N LEU A 315 44.78 -71.57 34.82
CA LEU A 315 44.93 -70.48 33.86
C LEU A 315 43.82 -70.45 32.81
N ILE A 316 43.50 -71.61 32.21
CA ILE A 316 42.40 -71.74 31.25
C ILE A 316 41.08 -71.32 31.89
N LYS A 317 40.82 -71.70 33.15
CA LYS A 317 39.61 -71.31 33.89
C LYS A 317 39.55 -69.78 34.09
N ASN A 318 40.67 -69.15 34.46
CA ASN A 318 40.73 -67.70 34.67
C ASN A 318 40.53 -66.93 33.35
N VAL A 319 41.20 -67.34 32.27
CA VAL A 319 41.06 -66.72 30.94
C VAL A 319 39.63 -66.85 30.42
N LYS A 320 38.99 -68.03 30.59
CA LYS A 320 37.56 -68.20 30.26
C LYS A 320 36.65 -67.26 31.06
N LYS A 321 36.91 -67.08 32.37
CA LYS A 321 36.14 -66.15 33.21
C LYS A 321 36.29 -64.70 32.74
N HIS A 322 37.50 -64.29 32.35
CA HIS A 322 37.73 -62.96 31.80
C HIS A 322 37.03 -62.74 30.45
N ILE A 323 37.09 -63.72 29.54
CA ILE A 323 36.39 -63.64 28.24
C ILE A 323 34.87 -63.51 28.45
N SER A 324 34.28 -64.33 29.33
CA SER A 324 32.85 -64.25 29.67
C SER A 324 32.44 -62.88 30.24
N ASN A 325 33.26 -62.31 31.13
CA ASN A 325 33.01 -60.97 31.67
C ASN A 325 33.04 -59.90 30.56
N LEU A 326 34.01 -59.97 29.64
CA LEU A 326 34.12 -59.03 28.52
C LEU A 326 32.92 -59.14 27.57
N GLU A 327 32.47 -60.36 27.26
CA GLU A 327 31.28 -60.59 26.43
C GLU A 327 30.01 -60.00 27.07
N ASN A 328 29.84 -60.15 28.39
CA ASN A 328 28.71 -59.57 29.11
C ASN A 328 28.74 -58.03 29.08
N ILE A 329 29.91 -57.41 29.23
CA ILE A 329 30.06 -55.95 29.09
C ILE A 329 29.66 -55.50 27.68
N CYS A 330 30.09 -56.22 26.64
CA CYS A 330 29.72 -55.90 25.25
C CYS A 330 28.20 -56.01 25.01
N ARG A 331 27.54 -57.04 25.58
CA ARG A 331 26.08 -57.20 25.50
C ARG A 331 25.34 -56.04 26.17
N ASN A 332 25.79 -55.60 27.35
CA ASN A 332 25.21 -54.46 28.07
C ASN A 332 25.36 -53.14 27.29
N VAL A 333 26.50 -52.91 26.65
CA VAL A 333 26.71 -51.72 25.80
C VAL A 333 25.78 -51.74 24.59
N PHE A 334 25.56 -52.92 23.98
CA PHE A 334 24.67 -53.06 22.83
C PHE A 334 23.20 -52.81 23.19
N SER A 335 22.72 -53.32 24.34
CA SER A 335 21.35 -53.07 24.80
C SER A 335 21.10 -51.58 25.09
N LEU A 336 22.07 -50.88 25.68
CA LEU A 336 22.01 -49.43 25.89
C LEU A 336 21.93 -48.64 24.59
N LEU A 337 22.69 -49.05 23.55
CA LEU A 337 22.64 -48.40 22.23
C LEU A 337 21.25 -48.55 21.57
N ILE A 338 20.63 -49.73 21.67
CA ILE A 338 19.27 -49.96 21.17
C ILE A 338 18.25 -49.06 21.88
N ASN A 339 18.33 -48.95 23.22
CA ASN A 339 17.43 -48.10 23.98
C ASN A 339 17.56 -46.62 23.61
N ILE A 340 18.79 -46.13 23.38
CA ILE A 340 19.02 -44.75 22.92
C ILE A 340 18.45 -44.53 21.52
N GLN A 341 18.56 -45.52 20.63
CA GLN A 341 17.97 -45.43 19.30
C GLN A 341 16.44 -45.32 19.35
N LYS A 342 15.78 -46.09 20.22
CA LYS A 342 14.31 -45.98 20.47
C LYS A 342 13.91 -44.61 21.04
N LEU A 343 14.70 -44.06 21.97
CA LEU A 343 14.43 -42.73 22.52
C LEU A 343 14.56 -41.62 21.46
N LEU A 344 15.52 -41.76 20.54
CA LEU A 344 15.70 -40.82 19.44
C LEU A 344 14.54 -40.88 18.43
N THR A 345 14.02 -42.08 18.11
CA THR A 345 12.86 -42.21 17.21
C THR A 345 11.61 -41.59 17.82
N ASN A 346 11.35 -41.81 19.11
CA ASN A 346 10.23 -41.19 19.83
C ASN A 346 10.35 -39.66 19.87
N TYR A 347 11.57 -39.15 20.09
CA TYR A 347 11.82 -37.71 20.05
C TYR A 347 11.48 -37.09 18.67
N VAL A 348 11.86 -37.76 17.57
CA VAL A 348 11.57 -37.29 16.21
C VAL A 348 10.06 -37.26 15.95
N GLN A 349 9.31 -38.27 16.40
CA GLN A 349 7.85 -38.29 16.29
C GLN A 349 7.20 -37.12 17.05
N ILE A 350 7.58 -36.91 18.32
CA ILE A 350 7.05 -35.81 19.15
C ILE A 350 7.38 -34.46 18.53
N LYS A 351 8.61 -34.28 18.03
CA LYS A 351 9.03 -33.05 17.35
C LYS A 351 8.16 -32.77 16.13
N ASN A 352 7.86 -33.80 15.32
CA ASN A 352 7.03 -33.66 14.14
C ASN A 352 5.59 -33.28 14.50
N GLN A 353 5.00 -33.93 15.51
CA GLN A 353 3.65 -33.58 16.01
C GLN A 353 3.57 -32.13 16.50
N ILE A 354 4.53 -31.69 17.32
CA ILE A 354 4.61 -30.30 17.79
C ILE A 354 4.77 -29.34 16.60
N SER A 355 5.57 -29.71 15.60
CA SER A 355 5.76 -28.87 14.42
C SER A 355 4.48 -28.71 13.60
N SER A 356 3.67 -29.78 13.46
CA SER A 356 2.37 -29.71 12.78
C SER A 356 1.34 -28.90 13.56
N GLU A 357 1.29 -29.05 14.88
CA GLU A 357 0.41 -28.24 15.73
C GLU A 357 0.77 -26.76 15.69
N LEU A 358 2.08 -26.44 15.75
CA LEU A 358 2.56 -25.06 15.61
C LEU A 358 2.25 -24.48 14.23
N LEU A 359 2.33 -25.29 13.16
CA LEU A 359 1.95 -24.86 11.83
C LEU A 359 0.46 -24.53 11.75
N PHE A 360 -0.39 -25.38 12.33
CA PHE A 360 -1.84 -25.18 12.39
C PHE A 360 -2.21 -23.93 13.21
N ILE A 361 -1.59 -23.74 14.38
CA ILE A 361 -1.76 -22.54 15.20
C ILE A 361 -1.29 -21.29 14.43
N LYS A 362 -0.16 -21.37 13.72
CA LYS A 362 0.35 -20.28 12.88
C LYS A 362 -0.62 -19.92 11.75
N GLN A 363 -1.25 -20.91 11.12
CA GLN A 363 -2.29 -20.70 10.10
C GLN A 363 -3.54 -20.05 10.70
N LYS A 364 -4.04 -20.53 11.85
CA LYS A 364 -5.17 -19.88 12.54
C LYS A 364 -4.85 -18.43 12.92
N LEU A 365 -3.69 -18.19 13.52
CA LEU A 365 -3.25 -16.83 13.89
C LEU A 365 -3.04 -15.94 12.66
N SER A 366 -2.61 -16.47 11.51
CA SER A 366 -2.48 -15.67 10.28
C SER A 366 -3.85 -15.28 9.74
N THR A 367 -4.83 -16.18 9.76
CA THR A 367 -6.21 -15.86 9.38
C THR A 367 -6.83 -14.81 10.30
N GLU A 368 -6.67 -14.93 11.62
CA GLU A 368 -7.13 -13.94 12.59
C GLU A 368 -6.40 -12.60 12.41
N ARG A 369 -5.09 -12.62 12.16
CA ARG A 369 -4.31 -11.41 11.87
C ARG A 369 -4.82 -10.71 10.62
N ASN A 370 -5.18 -11.45 9.56
CA ASN A 370 -5.77 -10.89 8.36
C ASN A 370 -7.13 -10.25 8.66
N VAL A 371 -7.97 -10.91 9.47
CA VAL A 371 -9.24 -10.35 9.94
C VAL A 371 -9.01 -9.06 10.72
N ILE A 372 -8.02 -9.03 11.63
CA ILE A 372 -7.66 -7.82 12.40
C ILE A 372 -7.13 -6.71 11.48
N VAL A 373 -6.34 -7.03 10.45
CA VAL A 373 -5.85 -6.04 9.47
C VAL A 373 -7.03 -5.46 8.68
N VAL A 374 -7.98 -6.29 8.24
CA VAL A 374 -9.22 -5.85 7.59
C VAL A 374 -10.10 -5.02 8.52
N LEU A 375 -10.22 -5.40 9.80
CA LEU A 375 -10.95 -4.63 10.80
C LEU A 375 -10.26 -3.30 11.10
N LYS A 376 -8.93 -3.27 11.20
CA LYS A 376 -8.14 -2.06 11.46
C LYS A 376 -8.23 -1.09 10.30
N THR A 377 -8.16 -1.56 9.06
CA THR A 377 -8.37 -0.73 7.87
C THR A 377 -9.80 -0.19 7.80
N LYS A 378 -10.82 -1.02 8.08
CA LYS A 378 -12.22 -0.57 8.22
C LYS A 378 -12.40 0.43 9.36
N LEU A 379 -11.79 0.22 10.52
CA LEU A 379 -11.85 1.14 11.67
C LEU A 379 -11.11 2.45 11.37
N GLN A 380 -9.96 2.42 10.69
CA GLN A 380 -9.27 3.62 10.21
C GLN A 380 -10.11 4.37 9.17
N PHE A 381 -10.80 3.66 8.29
CA PHE A 381 -11.78 4.24 7.37
C PHE A 381 -12.98 4.84 8.12
N PHE A 382 -13.50 4.18 9.16
CA PHE A 382 -14.55 4.74 10.00
C PHE A 382 -14.07 5.91 10.86
N LEU A 383 -12.82 5.91 11.32
CA LEU A 383 -12.19 7.02 12.03
C LEU A 383 -11.92 8.19 11.10
N SER A 384 -11.49 7.95 9.86
CA SER A 384 -11.33 9.00 8.85
C SER A 384 -12.68 9.55 8.45
N GLN A 385 -13.72 8.71 8.34
CA GLN A 385 -15.12 9.15 8.22
C GLN A 385 -15.57 9.93 9.46
N LYS A 386 -15.27 9.50 10.68
CA LYS A 386 -15.60 10.22 11.93
C LYS A 386 -14.88 11.57 12.03
N LYS A 387 -13.63 11.64 11.58
CA LYS A 387 -12.87 12.89 11.41
C LYS A 387 -13.50 13.76 10.32
N LEU A 388 -13.91 13.18 9.19
CA LEU A 388 -14.72 13.83 8.15
C LEU A 388 -16.03 14.37 8.76
N PHE A 389 -16.68 13.62 9.66
CA PHE A 389 -17.86 14.01 10.44
C PHE A 389 -17.59 15.12 11.46
N LYS A 390 -16.37 15.20 12.03
CA LYS A 390 -15.91 16.37 12.81
C LYS A 390 -15.64 17.60 11.92
N PHE A 391 -15.32 17.41 10.63
CA PHE A 391 -15.24 18.48 9.61
C PHE A 391 -16.60 18.82 8.95
N LEU A 392 -17.63 17.98 9.16
CA LEU A 392 -19.00 18.18 8.69
C LEU A 392 -19.83 19.27 9.44
N PRO A 393 -19.38 20.11 10.39
CA PRO A 393 -20.18 21.26 10.83
C PRO A 393 -20.51 22.25 9.70
N LYS A 394 -19.67 22.34 8.65
CA LYS A 394 -19.92 23.18 7.47
C LYS A 394 -20.87 22.53 6.42
N LEU A 395 -21.10 21.23 6.51
CA LEU A 395 -22.00 20.45 5.64
C LEU A 395 -23.20 19.86 6.42
N ARG A 396 -23.35 20.26 7.68
CA ARG A 396 -24.35 19.81 8.67
C ARG A 396 -25.79 20.02 8.22
N TYR A 397 -26.03 20.82 7.19
CA TYR A 397 -27.37 21.09 6.67
C TYR A 397 -27.72 20.19 5.48
N LEU A 398 -27.99 18.93 5.75
CA LEU A 398 -28.76 18.06 4.84
C LEU A 398 -30.05 17.70 5.57
N PRO A 399 -31.01 18.67 5.56
CA PRO A 399 -31.87 18.85 4.39
C PRO A 399 -31.82 20.30 3.86
N THR A 400 -30.79 20.66 3.10
CA THR A 400 -30.78 21.94 2.38
C THR A 400 -31.83 21.95 1.27
N GLY A 401 -32.72 22.94 1.20
CA GLY A 401 -33.63 23.04 0.04
C GLY A 401 -32.86 23.11 -1.28
N ARG A 402 -33.46 22.66 -2.40
CA ARG A 402 -32.85 22.76 -3.74
C ARG A 402 -32.32 24.18 -4.04
N ASN A 403 -32.97 25.19 -3.47
CA ASN A 403 -32.60 26.61 -3.56
C ASN A 403 -31.23 26.92 -2.93
N LYS A 404 -30.89 26.33 -1.78
CA LYS A 404 -29.57 26.53 -1.14
C LYS A 404 -28.47 25.86 -1.95
N ILE A 405 -28.72 24.68 -2.54
CA ILE A 405 -27.77 24.02 -3.45
C ILE A 405 -27.48 24.91 -4.67
N ALA A 406 -28.52 25.48 -5.28
CA ALA A 406 -28.36 26.41 -6.39
C ALA A 406 -27.53 27.64 -6.01
N GLN A 407 -27.75 28.21 -4.81
CA GLN A 407 -26.96 29.33 -4.29
C GLN A 407 -25.49 28.96 -4.08
N THR A 408 -25.20 27.80 -3.48
CA THR A 408 -23.80 27.35 -3.26
C THR A 408 -23.08 27.07 -4.58
N VAL A 409 -23.76 26.44 -5.54
CA VAL A 409 -23.20 26.26 -6.90
C VAL A 409 -22.94 27.60 -7.55
N GLN A 410 -23.83 28.58 -7.37
CA GLN A 410 -23.61 29.93 -7.91
C GLN A 410 -22.40 30.64 -7.29
N ILE A 411 -22.15 30.44 -6.00
CA ILE A 411 -20.94 30.94 -5.31
C ILE A 411 -19.68 30.24 -5.84
N LEU A 412 -19.73 28.92 -6.05
CA LEU A 412 -18.61 28.15 -6.60
C LEU A 412 -18.31 28.53 -8.06
N MET A 413 -19.34 28.71 -8.89
CA MET A 413 -19.19 29.23 -10.25
C MET A 413 -18.47 30.59 -10.23
N ARG A 414 -18.88 31.49 -9.34
CA ARG A 414 -18.23 32.81 -9.19
C ARG A 414 -16.76 32.73 -8.74
N LYS A 415 -16.37 31.70 -7.99
CA LYS A 415 -15.00 31.56 -7.45
C LYS A 415 -14.06 30.77 -8.37
N ILE A 416 -14.55 29.68 -8.96
CA ILE A 416 -13.75 28.69 -9.69
C ILE A 416 -13.76 28.99 -11.19
N VAL A 417 -14.92 29.33 -11.74
CA VAL A 417 -15.10 29.62 -13.17
C VAL A 417 -14.92 31.10 -13.48
N ASP A 418 -15.17 31.98 -12.51
CA ASP A 418 -15.05 33.44 -12.64
C ASP A 418 -13.98 34.11 -11.73
N PRO A 419 -12.77 33.57 -11.46
CA PRO A 419 -11.74 34.38 -10.82
C PRO A 419 -11.20 35.37 -11.87
N LYS A 420 -11.91 36.50 -12.02
CA LYS A 420 -11.73 37.58 -13.00
C LYS A 420 -12.12 37.16 -14.41
N LEU A 421 -13.09 37.85 -15.00
CA LEU A 421 -13.33 37.92 -16.45
C LEU A 421 -12.14 38.58 -17.17
N LYS A 422 -10.90 38.14 -16.88
CA LYS A 422 -9.68 38.38 -17.65
C LYS A 422 -9.59 37.35 -18.78
N TYR A 423 -10.69 37.03 -19.45
CA TYR A 423 -10.57 36.60 -20.83
C TYR A 423 -10.35 37.88 -21.62
N PRO A 424 -9.14 38.13 -22.14
CA PRO A 424 -8.85 39.41 -22.71
C PRO A 424 -9.79 39.55 -23.90
N ILE A 425 -10.58 40.62 -23.90
CA ILE A 425 -11.24 41.09 -25.13
C ILE A 425 -10.19 41.13 -26.27
N ASP A 426 -8.92 41.35 -25.90
CA ASP A 426 -7.72 41.24 -26.71
C ASP A 426 -7.47 39.87 -27.34
N ASN A 427 -7.75 38.74 -26.67
CA ASN A 427 -7.62 37.40 -27.25
C ASN A 427 -8.70 37.14 -28.28
N ILE A 428 -9.88 37.76 -28.15
CA ILE A 428 -10.93 37.67 -29.17
C ILE A 428 -10.47 38.36 -30.44
N TYR A 429 -9.95 39.60 -30.34
CA TYR A 429 -9.38 40.28 -31.51
C TYR A 429 -8.16 39.55 -32.08
N ASN A 430 -7.29 38.99 -31.23
CA ASN A 430 -6.12 38.24 -31.68
C ASN A 430 -6.50 36.93 -32.38
N ASN A 431 -7.50 36.19 -31.89
CA ASN A 431 -7.98 34.94 -32.49
C ASN A 431 -8.76 35.21 -33.80
N ILE A 432 -9.54 36.29 -33.85
CA ILE A 432 -10.19 36.77 -35.08
C ILE A 432 -9.12 37.18 -36.10
N GLN A 433 -8.09 37.92 -35.67
CA GLN A 433 -6.96 38.31 -36.52
C GLN A 433 -6.20 37.08 -37.08
N GLN A 434 -5.99 36.04 -36.26
CA GLN A 434 -5.36 34.78 -36.67
C GLN A 434 -6.22 34.00 -37.66
N ARG A 435 -7.54 33.92 -37.44
CA ARG A 435 -8.47 33.20 -38.34
C ARG A 435 -8.72 33.91 -39.65
N ILE A 436 -8.67 35.25 -39.67
CA ILE A 436 -8.92 36.05 -40.87
C ILE A 436 -7.71 36.04 -41.83
N SER A 437 -6.54 35.54 -41.44
CA SER A 437 -5.37 35.38 -42.34
C SER A 437 -5.00 36.66 -43.12
N ILE A 438 -4.86 37.81 -42.43
CA ILE A 438 -4.44 39.07 -43.09
C ILE A 438 -3.22 39.66 -42.36
N SER A 439 -2.06 39.41 -42.97
CA SER A 439 -0.68 39.87 -42.70
C SER A 439 0.07 39.28 -41.50
N LYS A 440 1.28 38.76 -41.78
CA LYS A 440 2.29 38.29 -40.80
C LYS A 440 2.87 39.42 -39.92
N ASP A 441 2.66 40.69 -40.29
CA ASP A 441 3.18 41.85 -39.57
C ASP A 441 2.40 42.20 -38.29
N LYS A 442 3.07 42.05 -37.14
CA LYS A 442 2.54 42.39 -35.81
C LYS A 442 2.11 43.86 -35.69
N LYS A 443 2.82 44.79 -36.37
CA LYS A 443 2.53 46.24 -36.35
C LYS A 443 1.21 46.56 -37.05
N LEU A 444 0.99 46.04 -38.25
CA LEU A 444 -0.25 46.21 -39.01
C LEU A 444 -1.45 45.57 -38.30
N ALA A 445 -1.26 44.39 -37.69
CA ALA A 445 -2.27 43.74 -36.88
C ALA A 445 -2.71 44.61 -35.69
N ALA A 446 -1.77 45.22 -34.97
CA ALA A 446 -2.07 46.11 -33.84
C ALA A 446 -2.86 47.36 -34.27
N ILE A 447 -2.52 47.96 -35.42
CA ILE A 447 -3.23 49.12 -35.98
C ILE A 447 -4.67 48.75 -36.34
N ARG A 448 -4.87 47.62 -37.04
CA ARG A 448 -6.21 47.11 -37.38
C ARG A 448 -7.04 46.82 -36.13
N LYS A 449 -6.45 46.18 -35.13
CA LYS A 449 -7.08 45.93 -33.83
C LYS A 449 -7.54 47.22 -33.15
N LYS A 450 -6.69 48.24 -33.04
CA LYS A 450 -7.07 49.56 -32.49
C LYS A 450 -8.22 50.21 -33.28
N LYS A 451 -8.17 50.12 -34.61
CA LYS A 451 -9.24 50.64 -35.48
C LYS A 451 -10.57 49.92 -35.23
N TRP A 452 -10.57 48.60 -35.11
CA TRP A 452 -11.77 47.82 -34.80
C TRP A 452 -12.30 48.09 -33.40
N GLN A 453 -11.44 48.14 -32.38
CA GLN A 453 -11.83 48.51 -31.02
C GLN A 453 -12.49 49.89 -30.98
N ARG A 454 -11.95 50.86 -31.72
CA ARG A 454 -12.54 52.20 -31.84
C ARG A 454 -13.92 52.16 -32.52
N LEU A 455 -14.05 51.43 -33.63
CA LEU A 455 -15.34 51.25 -34.30
C LEU A 455 -16.36 50.55 -33.38
N GLU A 456 -15.94 49.56 -32.61
CA GLU A 456 -16.82 48.85 -31.67
C GLU A 456 -17.31 49.75 -30.55
N LYS A 457 -16.37 50.50 -29.97
CA LYS A 457 -16.64 51.45 -28.92
C LYS A 457 -17.74 52.45 -29.30
N TYR A 458 -17.75 52.92 -30.55
CA TYR A 458 -18.71 53.92 -31.02
C TYR A 458 -19.98 53.34 -31.65
N PHE A 459 -19.86 52.25 -32.42
CA PHE A 459 -20.96 51.73 -33.23
C PHE A 459 -21.57 50.43 -32.72
N GLY A 460 -20.97 49.76 -31.72
CA GLY A 460 -21.43 48.46 -31.24
C GLY A 460 -22.89 48.44 -30.80
N GLY A 461 -23.36 49.49 -30.13
CA GLY A 461 -24.74 49.58 -29.64
C GLY A 461 -25.80 49.93 -30.71
N ILE A 462 -25.36 50.34 -31.90
CA ILE A 462 -26.23 50.62 -33.06
C ILE A 462 -25.98 49.70 -34.26
N ALA A 463 -25.08 48.71 -34.12
CA ALA A 463 -24.61 47.89 -35.24
C ALA A 463 -25.71 47.06 -35.92
N ASN A 464 -26.79 46.75 -35.17
CA ASN A 464 -27.94 45.99 -35.67
C ASN A 464 -29.07 46.87 -36.21
N MET A 465 -28.89 48.20 -36.27
CA MET A 465 -29.88 49.09 -36.86
C MET A 465 -29.97 48.87 -38.37
N THR A 466 -31.18 48.69 -38.88
CA THR A 466 -31.44 48.62 -40.31
C THR A 466 -31.38 50.02 -40.93
N LYS A 467 -31.17 50.09 -42.25
CA LYS A 467 -31.32 51.35 -42.99
C LYS A 467 -32.78 51.79 -42.89
N MET A 468 -33.00 53.00 -42.38
CA MET A 468 -34.34 53.58 -42.20
C MET A 468 -34.50 54.83 -43.06
N ASN A 469 -35.69 55.02 -43.62
CA ASN A 469 -36.07 56.26 -44.31
C ASN A 469 -36.48 57.31 -43.25
N ASN A 470 -36.46 58.59 -43.60
CA ASN A 470 -36.77 59.70 -42.66
C ASN A 470 -38.13 59.52 -41.95
N THR A 471 -39.14 59.00 -42.64
CA THR A 471 -40.47 58.71 -42.09
C THR A 471 -40.50 57.57 -41.07
N LYS A 472 -39.56 56.62 -41.15
CA LYS A 472 -39.38 55.55 -40.16
C LYS A 472 -38.55 56.05 -38.97
N ILE A 473 -37.56 56.90 -39.23
CA ILE A 473 -36.68 57.46 -38.20
C ILE A 473 -37.45 58.35 -37.23
N SER A 474 -38.34 59.22 -37.71
CA SER A 474 -39.13 60.11 -36.85
C SER A 474 -40.08 59.35 -35.91
N LYS A 475 -40.43 58.09 -36.21
CA LYS A 475 -41.22 57.21 -35.35
C LYS A 475 -40.40 56.60 -34.20
N ASN A 476 -39.07 56.70 -34.23
CA ASN A 476 -38.21 56.22 -33.16
C ASN A 476 -38.29 57.12 -31.92
N ILE A 477 -37.79 56.61 -30.81
CA ILE A 477 -37.79 57.32 -29.54
C ILE A 477 -36.37 57.35 -28.99
N ALA A 478 -35.91 58.52 -28.59
CA ALA A 478 -34.64 58.69 -27.91
C ALA A 478 -34.87 58.83 -26.40
N ILE A 479 -34.06 58.13 -25.60
CA ILE A 479 -34.00 58.29 -24.15
C ILE A 479 -32.59 58.81 -23.84
N ILE A 480 -32.49 60.05 -23.36
CA ILE A 480 -31.22 60.77 -23.22
C ILE A 480 -30.93 61.05 -21.74
N ILE A 481 -29.70 60.76 -21.32
CA ILE A 481 -29.18 61.01 -19.97
C ILE A 481 -27.91 61.84 -20.09
N GLY A 482 -27.82 62.96 -19.38
CA GLY A 482 -26.74 63.94 -19.54
C GLY A 482 -26.97 64.86 -20.73
N GLN A 483 -27.98 65.75 -20.65
CA GLN A 483 -28.37 66.60 -21.78
C GLN A 483 -27.23 67.53 -22.24
N LYS A 484 -26.38 67.98 -21.31
CA LYS A 484 -25.25 68.88 -21.60
C LYS A 484 -24.17 68.16 -22.43
N GLU A 485 -23.84 66.93 -22.08
CA GLU A 485 -22.87 66.10 -22.79
C GLU A 485 -23.40 65.60 -24.14
N GLU A 486 -24.72 65.38 -24.26
CA GLU A 486 -25.37 64.82 -25.45
C GLU A 486 -26.06 65.88 -26.34
N LEU A 487 -25.63 67.14 -26.29
CA LEU A 487 -26.30 68.23 -27.01
C LEU A 487 -26.39 67.99 -28.54
N ASN A 488 -25.35 67.37 -29.12
CA ASN A 488 -25.36 67.01 -30.54
C ASN A 488 -26.44 65.97 -30.86
N ALA A 489 -26.64 64.99 -29.98
CA ALA A 489 -27.68 63.99 -30.13
C ALA A 489 -29.08 64.63 -30.03
N VAL A 490 -29.26 65.56 -29.08
CA VAL A 490 -30.50 66.32 -28.91
C VAL A 490 -30.82 67.13 -30.17
N LYS A 491 -29.83 67.84 -30.73
CA LYS A 491 -30.00 68.63 -31.97
C LYS A 491 -30.36 67.75 -33.17
N GLU A 492 -29.68 66.62 -33.34
CA GLU A 492 -29.98 65.67 -34.43
C GLU A 492 -31.37 65.05 -34.28
N CYS A 493 -31.74 64.61 -33.07
CA CYS A 493 -33.07 64.06 -32.79
C CYS A 493 -34.17 65.09 -33.09
N LYS A 494 -33.97 66.35 -32.69
CA LYS A 494 -34.90 67.44 -32.99
C LYS A 494 -35.05 67.67 -34.49
N LYS A 495 -33.94 67.71 -35.24
CA LYS A 495 -33.95 67.87 -36.71
C LYS A 495 -34.70 66.73 -37.43
N LEU A 496 -34.63 65.52 -36.89
CA LEU A 496 -35.26 64.32 -37.45
C LEU A 496 -36.69 64.07 -36.91
N GLY A 497 -37.20 64.93 -36.03
CA GLY A 497 -38.52 64.78 -35.41
C GLY A 497 -38.65 63.57 -34.47
N ILE A 498 -37.54 63.08 -33.93
CA ILE A 498 -37.51 61.95 -32.98
C ILE A 498 -37.98 62.45 -31.61
N LYS A 499 -38.95 61.75 -31.01
CA LYS A 499 -39.43 62.10 -29.68
C LYS A 499 -38.42 61.74 -28.59
N MET A 500 -38.11 62.71 -27.73
CA MET A 500 -37.05 62.60 -26.72
C MET A 500 -37.59 62.53 -25.28
N PHE A 501 -37.10 61.56 -24.53
CA PHE A 501 -37.29 61.43 -23.08
C PHE A 501 -35.97 61.72 -22.38
N ASN A 502 -35.90 62.83 -21.64
CA ASN A 502 -34.66 63.27 -21.03
C ASN A 502 -34.74 63.21 -19.51
N ILE A 503 -33.70 62.66 -18.88
CA ILE A 503 -33.43 62.95 -17.47
C ILE A 503 -32.79 64.32 -17.42
N VAL A 504 -33.43 65.25 -16.70
CA VAL A 504 -33.04 66.66 -16.65
C VAL A 504 -32.61 66.97 -15.23
N ASP A 505 -31.33 67.32 -15.08
CA ASP A 505 -30.79 67.87 -13.84
C ASP A 505 -30.98 69.40 -13.80
N THR A 506 -30.59 70.00 -12.69
CA THR A 506 -30.65 71.43 -12.37
C THR A 506 -29.93 72.33 -13.37
N ASN A 507 -28.94 71.81 -14.09
CA ASN A 507 -28.13 72.51 -15.09
C ASN A 507 -28.59 72.29 -16.56
N CYS A 508 -29.73 71.64 -16.77
CA CYS A 508 -30.25 71.26 -18.08
C CYS A 508 -31.35 72.24 -18.56
N ASN A 509 -31.51 72.39 -19.88
CA ASN A 509 -32.57 73.21 -20.48
C ASN A 509 -33.80 72.33 -20.80
N PRO A 510 -34.93 72.47 -20.06
CA PRO A 510 -36.12 71.64 -20.25
C PRO A 510 -36.76 71.83 -21.63
N SER A 511 -36.63 72.99 -22.26
CA SER A 511 -37.25 73.29 -23.57
C SER A 511 -36.68 72.48 -24.73
N LEU A 512 -35.56 71.79 -24.51
CA LEU A 512 -34.92 70.95 -25.52
C LEU A 512 -35.42 69.49 -25.52
N ALA A 513 -36.34 69.11 -24.63
CA ALA A 513 -36.87 67.75 -24.54
C ALA A 513 -38.41 67.71 -24.61
N ASP A 514 -38.99 66.68 -25.25
CA ASP A 514 -40.44 66.50 -25.31
C ASP A 514 -41.02 66.00 -23.98
N HIS A 515 -40.30 65.09 -23.33
CA HIS A 515 -40.69 64.46 -22.07
C HIS A 515 -39.55 64.54 -21.07
N ILE A 516 -39.79 65.25 -19.97
CA ILE A 516 -38.76 65.57 -18.99
C ILE A 516 -38.99 64.72 -17.73
N ILE A 517 -37.93 64.13 -17.21
CA ILE A 517 -37.90 63.48 -15.89
C ILE A 517 -36.89 64.26 -15.04
N PRO A 518 -37.34 65.17 -14.15
CA PRO A 518 -36.44 65.88 -13.26
C PRO A 518 -35.75 64.89 -12.33
N ALA A 519 -34.44 64.70 -12.46
CA ALA A 519 -33.68 63.77 -11.63
C ALA A 519 -32.18 64.05 -11.70
N ASN A 520 -31.48 63.64 -10.65
CA ASN A 520 -30.02 63.75 -10.58
C ASN A 520 -29.39 62.76 -11.57
N ASP A 521 -28.63 63.28 -12.53
CA ASP A 521 -27.97 62.48 -13.57
C ASP A 521 -26.49 62.16 -13.25
N ASP A 522 -25.95 62.68 -12.15
CA ASP A 522 -24.67 62.29 -11.56
C ASP A 522 -24.78 61.01 -10.72
N SER A 523 -25.95 60.76 -10.12
CA SER A 523 -26.18 59.61 -9.26
C SER A 523 -26.49 58.35 -10.07
N ARG A 524 -25.55 57.40 -10.04
CA ARG A 524 -25.73 56.07 -10.63
C ARG A 524 -26.99 55.36 -10.12
N ASN A 525 -27.35 55.54 -8.85
CA ASN A 525 -28.54 54.92 -8.27
C ASN A 525 -29.84 55.53 -8.79
N ALA A 526 -29.88 56.86 -8.94
CA ALA A 526 -31.04 57.56 -9.50
C ALA A 526 -31.27 57.15 -10.97
N ILE A 527 -30.21 57.17 -11.78
CA ILE A 527 -30.25 56.72 -13.17
C ILE A 527 -30.71 55.26 -13.26
N LYS A 528 -30.11 54.37 -12.45
CA LYS A 528 -30.46 52.94 -12.42
C LYS A 528 -31.93 52.73 -12.08
N TYR A 529 -32.47 53.48 -11.11
CA TYR A 529 -33.87 53.38 -10.72
C TYR A 529 -34.79 53.74 -11.89
N ILE A 530 -34.56 54.89 -12.53
CA ILE A 530 -35.38 55.38 -13.64
C ILE A 530 -35.29 54.44 -14.85
N LEU A 531 -34.07 54.06 -15.26
CA LEU A 531 -33.85 53.15 -16.38
C LEU A 531 -34.49 51.78 -16.14
N ASN A 532 -34.40 51.23 -14.92
CA ASN A 532 -35.06 49.96 -14.60
C ASN A 532 -36.57 50.06 -14.74
N LYS A 533 -37.19 51.17 -14.30
CA LYS A 533 -38.63 51.38 -14.47
C LYS A 533 -39.01 51.47 -15.95
N PHE A 534 -38.25 52.23 -16.76
CA PHE A 534 -38.45 52.29 -18.22
C PHE A 534 -38.37 50.92 -18.86
N LEU A 535 -37.32 50.16 -18.56
CA LEU A 535 -37.06 48.85 -19.12
C LEU A 535 -38.16 47.84 -18.78
N ILE A 536 -38.57 47.78 -17.51
CA ILE A 536 -39.65 46.90 -17.06
C ILE A 536 -40.92 47.23 -17.85
N ARG A 537 -41.26 48.51 -18.00
CA ARG A 537 -42.49 48.93 -18.67
C ARG A 537 -42.45 48.68 -20.18
N ILE A 538 -41.34 48.96 -20.85
CA ILE A 538 -41.12 48.67 -22.28
C ILE A 538 -41.22 47.16 -22.53
N LYS A 539 -40.54 46.34 -21.72
CA LYS A 539 -40.54 44.88 -21.87
C LYS A 539 -41.93 44.27 -21.65
N LEU A 540 -42.64 44.70 -20.61
CA LEU A 540 -44.01 44.25 -20.36
C LEU A 540 -44.93 44.63 -21.52
N ALA A 541 -44.85 45.87 -22.01
CA ALA A 541 -45.64 46.35 -23.14
C ALA A 541 -45.35 45.57 -24.44
N GLN A 542 -44.08 45.30 -24.75
CA GLN A 542 -43.70 44.47 -25.90
C GLN A 542 -44.23 43.04 -25.78
N LYS A 543 -44.14 42.43 -24.59
CA LYS A 543 -44.65 41.08 -24.34
C LYS A 543 -46.18 41.01 -24.50
N LEU A 544 -46.90 42.02 -24.02
CA LEU A 544 -48.34 42.13 -24.20
C LEU A 544 -48.71 42.30 -25.68
N SER A 545 -48.04 43.20 -26.40
CA SER A 545 -48.25 43.41 -27.85
C SER A 545 -48.08 42.11 -28.66
N LEU A 546 -47.06 41.30 -28.35
CA LEU A 546 -46.87 39.99 -28.99
C LEU A 546 -47.96 38.97 -28.66
N ARG A 547 -48.57 39.05 -27.47
CA ARG A 547 -49.62 38.14 -27.03
C ARG A 547 -50.98 38.47 -27.64
N TYR A 548 -51.26 39.75 -27.92
CA TYR A 548 -52.50 40.19 -28.57
C TYR A 548 -52.44 40.17 -30.10
N LYS A 549 -51.25 39.95 -30.68
CA LYS A 549 -51.04 39.74 -32.12
C LYS A 549 -51.05 38.27 -32.53
N ARG A 550 -51.01 37.36 -31.56
CA ARG A 550 -51.24 35.92 -31.70
C ARG A 550 -52.64 35.64 -31.22
#